data_AF-A0A952RBH4-F1
#
_entry.id   AF-A0A952RBH4-F1
#
_cell.length_a   1.000
_cell.length_b   1.000
_cell.length_c   1.000
_cell.angle_alpha   90.00
_cell.angle_beta   90.00
_cell.angle_gamma   90.00
#
_symmetry.space_group_name_H-M   'P 1'
#
loop_
_entity.id
_entity.type
_entity.pdbx_description
1 polymer ?
#
loop_
_entity_poly.entity_id
_entity_poly.type
_entity_poly.pdbx_seq_one_letter_code
_entity_poly.pdbx_strand_id
1 'polypeptide(L)'
;MPKSAERGRAIELVLGVLFLAAVALHDWRAIQEDRFADCFWLCNVSAVGLALGWLLASPRLVSAAGIWMLPGCLVWLADVWLASSSIIPTSYAVHLGGAALALAGARRFGVPRCAWLGALALLAAVVLFSRGCLPEAANVNAAHAVPSGWGVLGATRGRFIVATLVLATGSAWLFSWVLTRVATARRTP
;
A
#
# COMPACT_ATOMS: atom_id res chain seq x y z
N MET A 1 12.91 29.90 -9.97
CA MET A 1 12.25 29.49 -8.71
C MET A 1 13.23 29.71 -7.56
N PRO A 2 12.81 29.88 -6.30
CA PRO A 2 13.75 29.98 -5.19
C PRO A 2 14.52 28.65 -5.05
N LYS A 3 15.84 28.71 -4.87
CA LYS A 3 16.76 27.54 -4.80
C LYS A 3 16.30 26.45 -3.80
N SER A 4 15.58 26.83 -2.75
CA SER A 4 15.01 25.90 -1.76
C SER A 4 13.89 25.01 -2.33
N ALA A 5 13.06 25.55 -3.24
CA ALA A 5 11.99 24.80 -3.88
C ALA A 5 12.53 23.76 -4.88
N GLU A 6 13.58 24.13 -5.63
CA GLU A 6 14.27 23.22 -6.56
C GLU A 6 14.93 22.05 -5.79
N ARG A 7 15.60 22.35 -4.68
CA ARG A 7 16.19 21.32 -3.81
C ARG A 7 15.13 20.37 -3.24
N GLY A 8 13.98 20.90 -2.81
CA GLY A 8 12.86 20.09 -2.33
C GLY A 8 12.35 19.14 -3.39
N ARG A 9 12.17 19.63 -4.62
CA ARG A 9 11.70 18.81 -5.74
C ARG A 9 12.69 17.72 -6.16
N ALA A 10 13.99 18.02 -6.18
CA ALA A 10 15.02 17.03 -6.48
C ALA A 10 15.02 15.87 -5.48
N ILE A 11 14.88 16.15 -4.18
CA ILE A 11 14.77 15.12 -3.14
C ILE A 11 13.54 14.24 -3.37
N GLU A 12 12.40 14.83 -3.71
CA GLU A 12 11.17 14.07 -3.97
C GLU A 12 11.32 13.11 -5.14
N LEU A 13 11.95 13.59 -6.24
CA LEU A 13 12.22 12.77 -7.41
C LEU A 13 13.18 11.62 -7.08
N VAL A 14 14.28 11.91 -6.37
CA VAL A 14 15.25 10.88 -5.97
C VAL A 14 14.59 9.82 -5.10
N LEU A 15 13.82 10.21 -4.08
CA LEU A 15 13.12 9.26 -3.22
C LEU A 15 12.09 8.43 -3.99
N GLY A 16 11.33 9.06 -4.90
CA GLY A 16 10.39 8.37 -5.77
C GLY A 16 11.06 7.35 -6.69
N VAL A 17 12.16 7.72 -7.35
CA VAL A 17 12.92 6.83 -8.24
C VAL A 17 13.55 5.67 -7.47
N LEU A 18 14.23 5.96 -6.36
CA LEU A 18 14.87 4.92 -5.55
C LEU A 18 13.86 3.92 -5.01
N PHE A 19 12.69 4.41 -4.55
CA PHE A 19 11.65 3.53 -4.08
C PHE A 19 11.01 2.72 -5.21
N LEU A 20 10.76 3.32 -6.38
CA LEU A 20 10.26 2.59 -7.55
C LEU A 20 11.24 1.48 -7.98
N ALA A 21 12.55 1.76 -7.96
CA ALA A 21 13.56 0.76 -8.28
C ALA A 21 13.58 -0.39 -7.27
N ALA A 22 13.38 -0.10 -5.97
CA ALA A 22 13.27 -1.14 -4.94
C ALA A 22 12.04 -2.04 -5.16
N VAL A 23 10.88 -1.46 -5.52
CA VAL A 23 9.67 -2.21 -5.85
C VAL A 23 9.89 -3.05 -7.11
N ALA A 24 10.44 -2.46 -8.17
CA ALA A 24 10.73 -3.18 -9.42
C ALA A 24 11.70 -4.36 -9.21
N LEU A 25 12.74 -4.18 -8.37
CA LEU A 25 13.66 -5.26 -8.03
C LEU A 25 12.97 -6.38 -7.23
N HIS A 26 12.08 -6.02 -6.30
CA HIS A 26 11.30 -7.00 -5.54
C HIS A 26 10.35 -7.79 -6.44
N ASP A 27 9.57 -7.10 -7.28
CA ASP A 27 8.64 -7.74 -8.20
C ASP A 27 9.37 -8.59 -9.25
N TRP A 28 10.52 -8.12 -9.75
CA TRP A 28 11.39 -8.93 -10.61
C TRP A 28 11.79 -10.24 -9.93
N ARG A 29 12.19 -10.21 -8.66
CA ARG A 29 12.52 -11.42 -7.90
C ARG A 29 11.33 -12.36 -7.76
N ALA A 30 10.15 -11.83 -7.44
CA ALA A 30 8.92 -12.63 -7.37
C ALA A 30 8.59 -13.30 -8.72
N ILE A 31 8.78 -12.60 -9.84
CA ILE A 31 8.56 -13.15 -11.19
C ILE A 31 9.53 -14.32 -11.47
N GLN A 32 10.80 -14.20 -11.08
CA GLN A 32 11.79 -15.28 -11.25
C GLN A 32 11.48 -16.53 -10.40
N GLU A 33 10.63 -16.39 -9.38
CA GLU A 33 10.15 -17.48 -8.53
C GLU A 33 8.77 -18.01 -8.97
N ASP A 34 8.29 -17.66 -10.18
CA ASP A 34 6.95 -17.98 -10.70
C ASP A 34 5.79 -17.40 -9.87
N ARG A 35 6.04 -16.30 -9.15
CA ARG A 35 5.09 -15.61 -8.27
C ARG A 35 4.59 -14.29 -8.85
N PHE A 36 4.37 -14.23 -10.16
CA PHE A 36 3.91 -13.01 -10.86
C PHE A 36 2.65 -12.38 -10.23
N ALA A 37 1.71 -13.22 -9.77
CA ALA A 37 0.48 -12.73 -9.15
C ALA A 37 0.74 -11.93 -7.85
N ASP A 38 1.84 -12.21 -7.14
CA ASP A 38 2.18 -11.53 -5.89
C ASP A 38 2.54 -10.04 -6.09
N CYS A 39 2.96 -9.65 -7.30
CA CYS A 39 3.18 -8.25 -7.65
C CYS A 39 1.90 -7.39 -7.55
N PHE A 40 0.72 -8.04 -7.54
CA PHE A 40 -0.59 -7.38 -7.50
C PHE A 40 -1.24 -7.40 -6.12
N TRP A 41 -0.54 -7.87 -5.08
CA TRP A 41 -0.99 -7.64 -3.72
C TRP A 41 -1.17 -6.14 -3.47
N LEU A 42 -2.23 -5.76 -2.76
CA LEU A 42 -2.58 -4.36 -2.53
C LEU A 42 -1.40 -3.54 -1.95
N CYS A 43 -0.55 -4.16 -1.13
CA CYS A 43 0.65 -3.53 -0.58
C CYS A 43 1.70 -3.23 -1.67
N ASN A 44 1.96 -4.15 -2.62
CA ASN A 44 2.88 -3.93 -3.75
C ASN A 44 2.33 -2.85 -4.70
N VAL A 45 1.05 -2.92 -5.05
CA VAL A 45 0.40 -1.88 -5.87
C VAL A 45 0.44 -0.52 -5.16
N SER A 46 0.26 -0.50 -3.84
CA SER A 46 0.41 0.71 -3.04
C SER A 46 1.85 1.21 -2.99
N ALA A 47 2.85 0.33 -3.06
CA ALA A 47 4.25 0.74 -3.16
C ALA A 47 4.52 1.50 -4.47
N VAL A 48 4.04 0.95 -5.59
CA VAL A 48 4.09 1.64 -6.90
C VAL A 48 3.35 2.97 -6.84
N GLY A 49 2.12 2.98 -6.28
CA GLY A 49 1.34 4.20 -6.10
C GLY A 49 2.05 5.25 -5.26
N LEU A 50 2.72 4.86 -4.18
CA LEU A 50 3.54 5.77 -3.37
C LEU A 50 4.71 6.35 -4.16
N ALA A 51 5.46 5.51 -4.88
CA ALA A 51 6.58 5.97 -5.69
C ALA A 51 6.12 6.99 -6.74
N LEU A 52 5.05 6.67 -7.49
CA LEU A 52 4.43 7.58 -8.44
C LEU A 52 3.89 8.86 -7.77
N GLY A 53 3.32 8.75 -6.58
CA GLY A 53 2.84 9.89 -5.80
C GLY A 53 3.95 10.87 -5.47
N TRP A 54 5.14 10.38 -5.10
CA TRP A 54 6.33 11.20 -4.86
C TRP A 54 6.88 11.79 -6.15
N LEU A 55 6.98 10.99 -7.21
CA LEU A 55 7.40 11.46 -8.54
C LEU A 55 6.47 12.55 -9.10
N LEU A 56 5.17 12.50 -8.80
CA LEU A 56 4.18 13.47 -9.27
C LEU A 56 3.88 14.59 -8.26
N ALA A 57 4.49 14.57 -7.07
CA ALA A 57 4.13 15.43 -5.94
C ALA A 57 2.61 15.46 -5.66
N SER A 58 1.95 14.31 -5.79
CA SER A 58 0.50 14.18 -5.70
C SER A 58 0.07 13.79 -4.28
N PRO A 59 -0.48 14.72 -3.47
CA PRO A 59 -0.96 14.39 -2.12
C PRO A 59 -2.08 13.35 -2.14
N ARG A 60 -2.89 13.32 -3.20
CA ARG A 60 -3.98 12.34 -3.36
C ARG A 60 -3.42 10.94 -3.53
N LEU A 61 -2.44 10.76 -4.41
CA LEU A 61 -1.87 9.45 -4.70
C LEU A 61 -1.03 8.94 -3.52
N VAL A 62 -0.21 9.81 -2.93
CA VAL A 62 0.56 9.49 -1.72
C VAL A 62 -0.36 9.07 -0.58
N SER A 63 -1.46 9.79 -0.34
CA SER A 63 -2.37 9.45 0.77
C SER A 63 -3.15 8.16 0.49
N ALA A 64 -3.70 7.99 -0.71
CA ALA A 64 -4.48 6.79 -1.05
C ALA A 64 -3.64 5.51 -0.98
N ALA A 65 -2.42 5.55 -1.53
CA ALA A 65 -1.49 4.44 -1.48
C ALA A 65 -0.91 4.24 -0.07
N GLY A 66 -0.58 5.33 0.63
CA GLY A 66 -0.07 5.29 2.01
C GLY A 66 -1.07 4.65 2.99
N ILE A 67 -2.36 4.91 2.82
CA ILE A 67 -3.42 4.32 3.65
C ILE A 67 -3.43 2.78 3.59
N TRP A 68 -3.07 2.18 2.45
CA TRP A 68 -2.98 0.72 2.33
C TRP A 68 -1.59 0.17 2.60
N MET A 69 -0.55 0.96 2.36
CA MET A 69 0.82 0.57 2.67
C MET A 69 1.01 0.35 4.18
N LEU A 70 0.45 1.22 5.05
CA LEU A 70 0.61 1.08 6.49
C LEU A 70 0.01 -0.23 7.06
N PRO A 71 -1.28 -0.54 6.88
CA PRO A 71 -1.83 -1.84 7.31
C PRO A 71 -1.20 -2.99 6.53
N GLY A 72 -0.90 -2.83 5.25
CA GLY A 72 -0.23 -3.86 4.45
C GLY A 72 1.14 -4.23 5.02
N CYS A 73 1.92 -3.25 5.49
CA CYS A 73 3.19 -3.48 6.18
C CYS A 73 2.99 -4.22 7.51
N LEU A 74 1.93 -3.92 8.27
CA LEU A 74 1.63 -4.63 9.52
C LEU A 74 1.23 -6.09 9.26
N VAL A 75 0.38 -6.32 8.25
CA VAL A 75 -0.03 -7.67 7.85
C VAL A 75 1.17 -8.46 7.32
N TRP A 76 2.01 -7.84 6.50
CA TRP A 76 3.24 -8.47 6.01
C TRP A 76 4.21 -8.82 7.14
N LEU A 77 4.41 -7.92 8.12
CA LEU A 77 5.22 -8.23 9.29
C LEU A 77 4.64 -9.42 10.06
N ALA A 78 3.33 -9.44 10.28
CA ALA A 78 2.68 -10.55 10.95
C ALA A 78 2.89 -11.86 10.17
N ASP A 79 2.79 -11.86 8.84
CA ASP A 79 3.04 -13.03 8.00
C ASP A 79 4.49 -13.51 8.12
N VAL A 80 5.47 -12.61 8.01
CA VAL A 80 6.89 -12.93 8.14
C VAL A 80 7.21 -13.59 9.49
N TRP A 81 6.66 -13.06 10.58
CA TRP A 81 6.98 -13.53 11.93
C TRP A 81 6.15 -14.72 12.40
N LEU A 82 4.90 -14.87 11.94
CA LEU A 82 3.98 -15.91 12.39
C LEU A 82 3.89 -17.10 11.44
N ALA A 83 3.99 -16.87 10.13
CA ALA A 83 3.78 -17.90 9.12
C ALA A 83 5.08 -18.52 8.59
N SER A 84 6.25 -18.03 9.02
CA SER A 84 7.57 -18.46 8.52
C SER A 84 7.65 -18.45 6.99
N SER A 85 6.96 -17.49 6.36
CA SER A 85 6.92 -17.38 4.90
C SER A 85 8.32 -17.13 4.34
N SER A 86 8.55 -17.56 3.09
CA SER A 86 9.82 -17.36 2.40
C SER A 86 10.10 -15.87 2.25
N ILE A 87 11.00 -15.35 3.08
CA ILE A 87 11.35 -13.93 3.11
C ILE A 87 12.21 -13.62 1.90
N ILE A 88 11.69 -12.82 0.96
CA ILE A 88 12.53 -12.15 -0.04
C ILE A 88 13.13 -10.91 0.66
N PRO A 89 14.46 -10.78 0.81
CA PRO A 89 15.05 -9.66 1.56
C PRO A 89 14.64 -8.27 1.03
N THR A 90 14.31 -8.17 -0.26
CA THR A 90 13.83 -6.93 -0.87
C THR A 90 12.46 -6.49 -0.36
N SER A 91 11.65 -7.39 0.21
CA SER A 91 10.35 -7.07 0.80
C SER A 91 10.45 -6.07 1.95
N TYR A 92 11.54 -6.10 2.75
CA TYR A 92 11.75 -5.11 3.80
C TYR A 92 11.83 -3.68 3.23
N ALA A 93 12.52 -3.50 2.10
CA ALA A 93 12.63 -2.20 1.46
C ALA A 93 11.26 -1.71 0.98
N VAL A 94 10.42 -2.60 0.44
CA VAL A 94 9.07 -2.27 -0.03
C VAL A 94 8.13 -1.90 1.12
N HIS A 95 8.05 -2.73 2.16
CA HIS A 95 7.09 -2.53 3.25
C HIS A 95 7.55 -1.47 4.25
N LEU A 96 8.76 -1.60 4.80
CA LEU A 96 9.26 -0.63 5.79
C LEU A 96 9.61 0.70 5.11
N GLY A 97 10.25 0.65 3.94
CA GLY A 97 10.53 1.84 3.15
C GLY A 97 9.25 2.53 2.68
N GLY A 98 8.26 1.76 2.20
CA GLY A 98 6.95 2.28 1.82
C GLY A 98 6.19 2.92 2.98
N ALA A 99 6.19 2.29 4.15
CA ALA A 99 5.58 2.86 5.36
C ALA A 99 6.25 4.17 5.76
N ALA A 100 7.59 4.21 5.77
CA ALA A 100 8.35 5.43 6.04
C ALA A 100 8.03 6.54 5.01
N LEU A 101 7.96 6.18 3.73
CA LEU A 101 7.67 7.08 2.62
C LEU A 101 6.23 7.61 2.65
N ALA A 102 5.26 6.81 3.11
CA ALA A 102 3.89 7.24 3.35
C ALA A 102 3.80 8.29 4.46
N LEU A 103 4.46 8.03 5.60
CA LEU A 103 4.50 8.97 6.73
C LEU A 103 5.23 10.28 6.38
N ALA A 104 6.37 10.18 5.69
CA ALA A 104 7.11 11.33 5.20
C ALA A 104 6.30 12.11 4.16
N GLY A 105 5.61 11.40 3.27
CA GLY A 105 4.76 11.99 2.22
C GLY A 105 3.57 12.74 2.80
N ALA A 106 2.91 12.18 3.82
CA ALA A 106 1.84 12.87 4.54
C ALA A 106 2.32 14.19 5.17
N ARG A 107 3.53 14.22 5.74
CA ARG A 107 4.15 15.47 6.23
C ARG A 107 4.49 16.45 5.11
N ARG A 108 5.00 15.93 3.99
CA ARG A 108 5.53 16.74 2.89
C ARG A 108 4.44 17.40 2.04
N PHE A 109 3.40 16.63 1.71
CA PHE A 109 2.35 17.00 0.76
C PHE A 109 1.00 17.27 1.44
N GLY A 110 0.85 16.87 2.70
CA GLY A 110 -0.43 16.92 3.41
C GLY A 110 -1.35 15.74 3.05
N VAL A 111 -2.50 15.68 3.71
CA VAL A 111 -3.51 14.62 3.52
C VAL A 111 -4.84 15.26 3.12
N PRO A 112 -5.38 14.97 1.93
CA PRO A 112 -6.71 15.43 1.54
C PRO A 112 -7.80 14.89 2.49
N ARG A 113 -8.83 15.72 2.77
CA ARG A 113 -9.93 15.39 3.70
C ARG A 113 -10.60 14.03 3.44
N CYS A 114 -10.72 13.65 2.17
CA CYS A 114 -11.36 12.41 1.75
C CYS A 114 -10.37 11.39 1.17
N ALA A 115 -9.12 11.37 1.65
CA ALA A 115 -8.10 10.43 1.17
C ALA A 115 -8.53 8.96 1.29
N TRP A 116 -9.32 8.62 2.32
CA TRP A 116 -9.90 7.30 2.51
C TRP A 116 -10.80 6.84 1.34
N LEU A 117 -11.48 7.75 0.64
CA LEU A 117 -12.25 7.40 -0.56
C LEU A 117 -11.32 7.02 -1.71
N GLY A 118 -10.20 7.74 -1.88
CA GLY A 118 -9.18 7.39 -2.87
C GLY A 118 -8.54 6.03 -2.58
N ALA A 119 -8.33 5.71 -1.29
CA ALA A 119 -7.88 4.39 -0.87
C ALA A 119 -8.92 3.31 -1.22
N LEU A 120 -10.21 3.50 -0.87
CA LEU A 120 -11.25 2.53 -1.23
C LEU A 120 -11.37 2.33 -2.76
N ALA A 121 -11.23 3.40 -3.55
CA ALA A 121 -11.18 3.31 -5.00
C ALA A 121 -9.98 2.48 -5.50
N LEU A 122 -8.80 2.67 -4.91
CA LEU A 122 -7.62 1.85 -5.22
C LEU A 122 -7.84 0.37 -4.86
N LEU A 123 -8.40 0.08 -3.68
CA LEU A 123 -8.75 -1.28 -3.27
C LEU A 123 -9.72 -1.91 -4.27
N ALA A 124 -10.80 -1.21 -4.62
CA ALA A 124 -11.79 -1.69 -5.57
C ALA A 124 -11.15 -1.97 -6.94
N ALA A 125 -10.32 -1.06 -7.45
CA ALA A 125 -9.62 -1.24 -8.71
C ALA A 125 -8.71 -2.48 -8.71
N VAL A 126 -7.93 -2.66 -7.64
CA VAL A 126 -7.02 -3.80 -7.48
C VAL A 126 -7.77 -5.12 -7.35
N VAL A 127 -8.87 -5.15 -6.60
CA VAL A 127 -9.72 -6.36 -6.46
C VAL A 127 -10.37 -6.72 -7.79
N LEU A 128 -10.92 -5.74 -8.52
CA LEU A 128 -11.52 -5.96 -9.83
C LEU A 128 -10.49 -6.45 -10.85
N PHE A 129 -9.30 -5.85 -10.86
CA PHE A 129 -8.18 -6.31 -11.69
C PHE A 129 -7.77 -7.74 -11.33
N SER A 130 -7.61 -8.05 -10.04
CA SER A 130 -7.26 -9.40 -9.57
C SER A 130 -8.31 -10.43 -10.00
N ARG A 131 -9.59 -10.04 -9.99
CA ARG A 131 -10.68 -10.90 -10.40
C ARG A 131 -10.75 -11.12 -11.92
N GLY A 132 -10.43 -10.10 -12.71
CA GLY A 132 -10.54 -10.14 -14.17
C GLY A 132 -9.28 -10.62 -14.90
N CYS A 133 -8.10 -10.45 -14.31
CA CYS A 133 -6.82 -10.61 -15.01
C CYS A 133 -5.87 -11.64 -14.38
N LEU A 134 -6.11 -12.09 -13.14
CA LEU A 134 -5.22 -13.03 -12.45
C LEU A 134 -5.87 -14.41 -12.27
N PRO A 135 -5.07 -15.49 -12.26
CA PRO A 135 -5.59 -16.85 -12.05
C PRO A 135 -6.36 -16.97 -10.73
N GLU A 136 -7.50 -17.67 -10.74
CA GLU A 136 -8.32 -17.87 -9.54
C GLU A 136 -7.56 -18.52 -8.40
N ALA A 137 -6.69 -19.48 -8.73
CA ALA A 137 -5.85 -20.21 -7.78
C ALA A 137 -4.90 -19.29 -6.98
N ALA A 138 -4.49 -18.15 -7.53
CA ALA A 138 -3.65 -17.20 -6.83
C ALA A 138 -4.41 -16.42 -5.74
N ASN A 139 -5.72 -16.24 -5.92
CA ASN A 139 -6.64 -15.56 -4.99
C ASN A 139 -6.09 -14.26 -4.36
N VAL A 140 -5.31 -13.50 -5.12
CA VAL A 140 -4.68 -12.25 -4.66
C VAL A 140 -5.76 -11.27 -4.24
N ASN A 141 -5.52 -10.55 -3.14
CA ASN A 141 -6.48 -9.62 -2.54
C ASN A 141 -7.82 -10.30 -2.14
N ALA A 142 -7.81 -11.62 -1.95
CA ALA A 142 -8.99 -12.43 -1.69
C ALA A 142 -10.12 -12.19 -2.72
N ALA A 143 -9.76 -12.02 -4.00
CA ALA A 143 -10.68 -11.66 -5.07
C ALA A 143 -11.65 -12.77 -5.48
N HIS A 144 -11.28 -14.04 -5.25
CA HIS A 144 -12.02 -15.21 -5.74
C HIS A 144 -12.63 -16.05 -4.62
N ALA A 145 -11.86 -16.34 -3.56
CA ALA A 145 -12.25 -17.22 -2.46
C ALA A 145 -11.92 -16.65 -1.08
N VAL A 146 -12.49 -17.25 -0.03
CA VAL A 146 -12.07 -16.99 1.36
C VAL A 146 -10.69 -17.62 1.57
N PRO A 147 -9.65 -16.86 1.95
CA PRO A 147 -8.33 -17.44 2.18
C PRO A 147 -8.34 -18.44 3.34
N SER A 148 -7.51 -19.49 3.25
CA SER A 148 -7.37 -20.47 4.33
C SER A 148 -6.97 -19.80 5.65
N GLY A 149 -7.56 -20.22 6.76
CA GLY A 149 -7.33 -19.62 8.08
C GLY A 149 -8.18 -18.38 8.40
N TRP A 150 -8.89 -17.80 7.42
CA TRP A 150 -9.70 -16.59 7.61
C TRP A 150 -11.20 -16.86 7.84
N GLY A 151 -11.57 -18.10 8.15
CA GLY A 151 -12.96 -18.50 8.38
C GLY A 151 -13.66 -17.74 9.52
N VAL A 152 -12.90 -17.16 10.47
CA VAL A 152 -13.42 -16.30 11.54
C VAL A 152 -14.10 -15.03 11.01
N LEU A 153 -13.68 -14.54 9.83
CA LEU A 153 -14.33 -13.40 9.15
C LEU A 153 -15.58 -13.80 8.37
N GLY A 154 -15.95 -15.09 8.39
CA GLY A 154 -17.16 -15.61 7.78
C GLY A 154 -16.90 -16.91 7.01
N ALA A 155 -17.69 -17.93 7.33
CA ALA A 155 -17.63 -19.24 6.66
C ALA A 155 -18.15 -19.24 5.21
N THR A 156 -18.82 -18.18 4.77
CA THR A 156 -19.34 -18.05 3.39
C THR A 156 -18.73 -16.83 2.71
N ARG A 157 -18.62 -16.88 1.37
CA ARG A 157 -18.05 -15.80 0.57
C ARG A 157 -18.76 -14.46 0.79
N GLY A 158 -20.08 -14.45 0.87
CA GLY A 158 -20.86 -13.23 1.12
C GLY A 158 -20.56 -12.60 2.48
N ARG A 159 -20.49 -13.42 3.55
CA ARG A 159 -20.14 -12.94 4.89
C ARG A 159 -18.71 -12.39 4.94
N PHE A 160 -17.77 -13.08 4.29
CA PHE A 160 -16.39 -12.63 4.18
C PHE A 160 -16.28 -11.29 3.44
N ILE A 161 -17.00 -11.09 2.33
CA ILE A 161 -17.02 -9.81 1.61
C ILE A 161 -17.55 -8.69 2.51
N VAL A 162 -18.67 -8.90 3.22
CA VAL A 162 -19.22 -7.88 4.12
C VAL A 162 -18.23 -7.56 5.25
N ALA A 163 -17.66 -8.58 5.89
CA ALA A 163 -16.67 -8.38 6.96
C ALA A 163 -15.43 -7.64 6.46
N THR A 164 -14.88 -8.03 5.30
CA THR A 164 -13.70 -7.37 4.72
C THR A 164 -14.00 -5.96 4.24
N LEU A 165 -15.21 -5.65 3.76
CA LEU A 165 -15.61 -4.28 3.42
C LEU A 165 -15.69 -3.39 4.67
N VAL A 166 -16.24 -3.90 5.77
CA VAL A 166 -16.28 -3.18 7.06
C VAL A 166 -14.86 -2.92 7.57
N LEU A 167 -14.01 -3.96 7.59
CA LEU A 167 -12.61 -3.83 8.00
C LEU A 167 -11.83 -2.88 7.09
N ALA A 168 -11.97 -3.01 5.77
CA ALA A 168 -11.32 -2.15 4.80
C ALA A 168 -11.72 -0.69 4.98
N THR A 169 -13.01 -0.40 5.16
CA THR A 169 -13.51 0.96 5.38
C THR A 169 -13.00 1.51 6.71
N GLY A 170 -13.05 0.72 7.77
CA GLY A 170 -12.52 1.09 9.08
C GLY A 170 -11.01 1.37 9.05
N SER A 171 -10.22 0.51 8.40
CA SER A 171 -8.79 0.70 8.18
C SER A 171 -8.52 1.93 7.34
N ALA A 172 -9.23 2.13 6.23
CA ALA A 172 -9.04 3.28 5.35
C ALA A 172 -9.28 4.60 6.11
N TRP A 173 -10.34 4.65 6.92
CA TRP A 173 -10.63 5.79 7.78
C TRP A 173 -9.55 5.99 8.86
N LEU A 174 -9.19 4.93 9.60
CA LEU A 174 -8.21 4.97 10.68
C LEU A 174 -6.84 5.43 10.17
N PHE A 175 -6.34 4.85 9.09
CA PHE A 175 -5.03 5.22 8.56
C PHE A 175 -5.05 6.59 7.88
N SER A 176 -6.19 7.02 7.29
CA SER A 176 -6.35 8.41 6.85
C SER A 176 -6.23 9.38 8.04
N TRP A 177 -6.83 9.03 9.19
CA TRP A 177 -6.68 9.80 10.42
C TRP A 177 -5.24 9.81 10.93
N VAL A 178 -4.56 8.66 10.98
CA VAL A 178 -3.14 8.56 11.38
C VAL A 178 -2.27 9.45 10.51
N LEU A 179 -2.39 9.36 9.19
CA LEU A 179 -1.61 10.21 8.26
C LEU A 179 -1.91 11.70 8.47
N THR A 180 -3.18 12.04 8.75
CA THR A 180 -3.57 13.44 9.03
C THR A 180 -2.89 13.96 10.31
N ARG A 181 -2.87 13.16 11.38
CA ARG A 181 -2.17 13.51 12.63
C ARG A 181 -0.67 13.71 12.41
N VAL A 182 -0.07 12.81 11.64
CA VAL A 182 1.35 12.88 11.27
C VAL A 182 1.65 14.15 10.47
N ALA A 183 0.77 14.55 9.55
CA ALA A 183 0.90 15.77 8.76
C ALA A 183 0.81 17.05 9.61
N THR A 184 -0.02 17.06 10.66
CA THR A 184 -0.22 18.24 11.52
C THR A 184 0.79 18.38 12.66
N ALA A 185 1.47 17.31 13.07
CA ALA A 185 2.34 17.29 14.26
C ALA A 185 3.57 18.23 14.23
N ARG A 186 3.92 18.82 13.08
CA ARG A 186 5.01 19.83 12.98
C ARG A 186 4.50 21.27 12.89
N ARG A 187 3.19 21.49 12.93
CA ARG A 187 2.56 22.82 12.78
C ARG A 187 2.18 23.47 14.11
N THR A 188 2.51 22.85 15.23
CA THR A 188 2.45 23.52 16.54
C THR A 188 3.63 24.49 16.64
N PRO A 189 3.38 25.79 16.84
CA PRO A 189 4.41 26.83 16.93
C PRO A 189 5.39 26.59 18.08
#